data_AF-I1CAA8-F1
#
_entry.id   AF-I1CAA8-F1
#
_cell.length_a   1.000
_cell.length_b   1.000
_cell.length_c   1.000
_cell.angle_alpha   90.00
_cell.angle_beta   90.00
_cell.angle_gamma   90.00
#
_symmetry.space_group_name_H-M   'P 1'
#
loop_
_entity.id
_entity.type
_entity.pdbx_description
1 polymer ?
#
loop_
_entity_poly.entity_id
_entity_poly.type
_entity_poly.pdbx_seq_one_letter_code
_entity_poly.pdbx_strand_id
1 'polypeptide(L)'
;MRESRNVKRKKVVGATKRKTPQDRLSVPKGTKDGHYLHFLNDTMDIMDGFPEMRGYFIVMDNAPIHIPKVIDPMIINRGYTPVYLPPYSPELNPIERS
;
A
#
# COMPACT_ATOMS: atom_id res chain seq x y z
N MET A 1 35.60 -45.80 -21.97
CA MET A 1 34.16 -45.66 -22.26
C MET A 1 33.38 -46.57 -21.34
N ARG A 2 32.57 -46.02 -20.42
CA ARG A 2 31.52 -46.70 -19.64
C ARG A 2 30.54 -45.63 -19.12
N GLU A 3 29.53 -45.42 -19.96
CA GLU A 3 28.13 -45.03 -19.73
C GLU A 3 27.74 -44.04 -18.62
N SER A 4 27.20 -42.91 -19.10
CA SER A 4 26.49 -41.86 -18.36
C SER A 4 25.17 -42.39 -17.76
N ARG A 5 24.99 -42.27 -16.44
CA ARG A 5 23.67 -42.49 -15.81
C ARG A 5 22.90 -41.18 -15.70
N ASN A 6 21.92 -41.06 -16.58
CA ASN A 6 20.90 -40.03 -16.63
C ASN A 6 19.92 -40.20 -15.45
N VAL A 7 19.94 -39.28 -14.48
CA VAL A 7 18.93 -39.23 -13.41
C VAL A 7 17.81 -38.28 -13.84
N LYS A 8 16.84 -38.85 -14.53
CA LYS A 8 15.58 -38.23 -14.96
C LYS A 8 14.76 -37.80 -13.73
N ARG A 9 14.86 -36.53 -13.32
CA ARG A 9 13.89 -35.95 -12.36
C ARG A 9 12.60 -35.61 -13.11
N LYS A 10 11.53 -36.30 -12.71
CA LYS A 10 10.19 -36.25 -13.30
C LYS A 10 9.62 -34.83 -13.27
N LYS A 11 9.14 -34.38 -14.43
CA LYS A 11 8.34 -33.16 -14.60
C LYS A 11 7.01 -33.34 -13.88
N VAL A 12 6.71 -32.53 -12.86
CA VAL A 12 5.39 -32.54 -12.22
C VAL A 12 4.40 -31.89 -13.19
N VAL A 13 3.37 -32.67 -13.52
CA VAL A 13 2.27 -32.31 -14.41
C VAL A 13 1.37 -31.27 -13.72
N GLY A 14 1.12 -30.18 -14.44
CA GLY A 14 -0.06 -29.29 -14.39
C GLY A 14 -0.76 -29.06 -13.06
N ALA A 15 -0.56 -27.87 -12.47
CA ALA A 15 -1.59 -27.26 -11.65
C ALA A 15 -2.71 -26.76 -12.57
N THR A 16 -3.68 -27.62 -12.86
CA THR A 16 -4.90 -27.31 -13.58
C THR A 16 -5.60 -26.11 -12.94
N LYS A 17 -5.76 -25.02 -13.70
CA LYS A 17 -6.65 -23.90 -13.35
C LYS A 17 -8.04 -24.46 -13.03
N ARG A 18 -8.44 -24.43 -11.75
CA ARG A 18 -9.82 -24.71 -11.36
C ARG A 18 -10.68 -23.53 -11.78
N LYS A 19 -11.63 -23.75 -12.70
CA LYS A 19 -12.82 -22.92 -12.83
C LYS A 19 -13.84 -23.42 -11.81
N THR A 20 -14.39 -22.52 -11.00
CA THR A 20 -15.56 -22.78 -10.13
C THR A 20 -16.57 -21.63 -10.29
N PRO A 21 -17.88 -21.92 -10.13
CA PRO A 21 -18.97 -21.08 -10.62
C PRO A 21 -19.14 -19.77 -9.85
N GLN A 22 -19.86 -18.86 -10.51
CA GLN A 22 -20.30 -17.54 -10.04
C GLN A 22 -21.04 -17.64 -8.71
N ASP A 23 -20.37 -17.24 -7.62
CA ASP A 23 -20.88 -16.26 -6.65
C ASP A 23 -19.75 -15.89 -5.67
N ARG A 24 -18.73 -15.21 -6.19
CA ARG A 24 -17.76 -14.54 -5.32
C ARG A 24 -18.38 -13.21 -4.97
N LEU A 25 -19.02 -13.12 -3.81
CA LEU A 25 -19.06 -11.87 -3.05
C LEU A 25 -17.67 -11.26 -3.19
N SER A 26 -17.59 -10.14 -3.90
CA SER A 26 -16.30 -9.52 -4.19
C SER A 26 -15.71 -9.15 -2.85
N VAL A 27 -14.74 -9.94 -2.38
CA VAL A 27 -13.90 -9.54 -1.25
C VAL A 27 -13.46 -8.12 -1.59
N PRO A 28 -13.72 -7.12 -0.73
CA PRO A 28 -13.32 -5.75 -1.00
C PRO A 28 -11.86 -5.79 -1.39
N LYS A 29 -11.59 -5.46 -2.65
CA LYS A 29 -10.23 -5.45 -3.16
C LYS A 29 -9.51 -4.42 -2.30
N GLY A 30 -8.54 -4.85 -1.49
CA GLY A 30 -7.86 -4.00 -0.53
C GLY A 30 -7.42 -2.67 -1.15
N THR A 31 -7.23 -1.65 -0.32
CA THR A 31 -6.78 -0.34 -0.75
C THR A 31 -5.55 -0.47 -1.63
N LYS A 32 -5.69 -0.09 -2.89
CA LYS A 32 -4.57 0.04 -3.82
C LYS A 32 -3.98 1.43 -3.65
N ASP A 33 -2.71 1.59 -3.99
CA ASP A 33 -1.98 2.87 -3.95
C ASP A 33 -2.79 4.02 -4.57
N GLY A 34 -3.50 3.78 -5.68
CA GLY A 34 -4.34 4.79 -6.33
C GLY A 34 -5.53 5.29 -5.49
N HIS A 35 -6.17 4.43 -4.70
CA HIS A 35 -7.25 4.87 -3.81
C HIS A 35 -6.71 5.74 -2.67
N TYR A 36 -5.52 5.40 -2.16
CA TYR A 36 -4.86 6.19 -1.12
C TYR A 36 -4.47 7.58 -1.62
N LEU A 37 -3.91 7.68 -2.84
CA LEU A 37 -3.56 8.98 -3.44
C LEU A 37 -4.80 9.87 -3.65
N HIS A 38 -5.93 9.28 -4.05
CA HIS A 38 -7.19 10.02 -4.18
C HIS A 38 -7.65 10.56 -2.82
N PHE A 39 -7.68 9.70 -1.80
CA PHE A 39 -8.04 10.09 -0.44
C PHE A 39 -7.14 11.22 0.09
N LEU A 40 -5.84 11.12 -0.13
CA LEU A 40 -4.88 12.13 0.32
C LEU A 40 -5.11 13.46 -0.40
N ASN A 41 -5.39 13.45 -1.71
CA ASN A 41 -5.75 14.66 -2.45
C ASN A 41 -7.04 15.30 -1.96
N ASP A 42 -8.12 14.52 -1.81
CA ASP A 42 -9.40 15.04 -1.33
C ASP A 42 -9.26 15.65 0.08
N THR A 43 -8.45 15.02 0.93
CA THR A 43 -8.17 15.51 2.28
C THR A 43 -7.46 16.86 2.22
N MET A 44 -6.41 16.98 1.39
CA MET A 44 -5.70 18.25 1.21
C MET A 44 -6.58 19.32 0.56
N ASP A 45 -7.50 18.97 -0.36
CA ASP A 45 -8.45 19.91 -0.94
C ASP A 45 -9.38 20.52 0.13
N ILE A 46 -9.79 19.72 1.11
CA ILE A 46 -10.56 20.21 2.27
C ILE A 46 -9.68 21.10 3.16
N MET A 47 -8.45 20.66 3.48
CA MET A 47 -7.52 21.40 4.32
C MET A 47 -7.12 22.76 3.72
N ASP A 48 -6.99 22.82 2.40
CA ASP A 48 -6.66 24.05 1.66
C ASP A 48 -7.74 25.14 1.82
N GLY A 49 -8.96 24.77 2.24
CA GLY A 49 -10.03 25.68 2.63
C GLY A 49 -9.81 26.40 3.98
N PHE A 50 -8.82 25.98 4.76
CA PHE A 50 -8.49 26.51 6.10
C PHE A 50 -7.10 27.15 6.09
N PRO A 51 -6.99 28.49 5.95
CA PRO A 51 -5.70 29.19 5.87
C PRO A 51 -4.75 28.90 7.03
N GLU A 52 -5.28 28.61 8.21
CA GLU A 52 -4.55 28.27 9.43
C GLU A 52 -3.82 26.91 9.36
N MET A 53 -4.23 26.01 8.46
CA MET A 53 -3.60 24.69 8.31
C MET A 53 -2.33 24.70 7.45
N ARG A 54 -1.99 25.84 6.85
CA ARG A 54 -0.75 25.98 6.06
C ARG A 54 0.47 25.68 6.92
N GLY A 55 1.39 24.87 6.39
CA GLY A 55 2.60 24.48 7.09
C GLY A 55 2.42 23.34 8.09
N TYR A 56 1.23 22.73 8.18
CA TYR A 56 1.00 21.60 9.07
C TYR A 56 1.71 20.33 8.60
N PHE A 57 1.88 19.40 9.54
CA PHE A 57 2.50 18.11 9.31
C PHE A 57 1.43 17.05 9.03
N ILE A 58 1.63 16.26 7.97
CA ILE A 58 0.80 15.09 7.68
C ILE A 58 1.55 13.86 8.20
N VAL A 59 1.06 13.31 9.31
CA VAL A 59 1.65 12.12 9.94
C VAL A 59 1.00 10.86 9.35
N MET A 60 1.83 9.94 8.86
CA MET A 60 1.41 8.69 8.22
C MET A 60 2.09 7.50 8.89
N ASP A 61 1.40 6.37 9.02
CA ASP A 61 2.01 5.11 9.44
C ASP A 61 2.93 4.54 8.34
N ASN A 62 3.81 3.60 8.69
CA ASN A 62 4.73 2.99 7.74
C ASN A 62 4.08 1.80 7.01
N ALA A 63 3.01 2.07 6.27
CA ALA A 63 2.34 1.08 5.43
C ALA A 63 3.03 0.96 4.06
N PRO A 64 3.15 -0.25 3.46
CA PRO A 64 3.77 -0.43 2.13
C PRO A 64 3.10 0.36 0.99
N ILE A 65 1.85 0.76 1.17
CA ILE A 65 1.08 1.58 0.22
C ILE A 65 1.52 3.05 0.22
N HIS A 66 2.24 3.49 1.26
CA HIS A 66 2.75 4.85 1.37
C HIS A 66 4.08 4.98 0.64
N ILE A 67 4.04 5.07 -0.70
CA ILE A 67 5.23 5.24 -1.53
C ILE A 67 5.73 6.70 -1.41
N PRO A 68 6.81 6.99 -0.64
CA PRO A 68 7.18 8.38 -0.33
C PRO A 68 7.58 9.17 -1.57
N LYS A 69 8.20 8.50 -2.55
CA LYS A 69 8.56 9.09 -3.85
C LYS A 69 7.38 9.70 -4.62
N VAL A 70 6.17 9.22 -4.37
CA VAL A 70 4.95 9.72 -5.02
C VAL A 70 4.21 10.70 -4.10
N ILE A 71 4.18 10.41 -2.80
CA ILE A 71 3.41 11.16 -1.80
C ILE A 71 4.11 12.45 -1.38
N ASP A 72 5.42 12.42 -1.13
CA ASP A 72 6.18 13.58 -0.62
C ASP A 72 6.05 14.79 -1.55
N PRO A 73 6.24 14.68 -2.88
CA PRO A 73 6.09 15.84 -3.76
C PRO A 73 4.67 16.39 -3.75
N MET A 74 3.66 15.53 -3.60
CA MET A 74 2.25 15.93 -3.59
C MET A 74 1.91 16.76 -2.35
N ILE A 75 2.43 16.35 -1.19
CA ILE A 75 2.24 17.02 0.11
C ILE A 75 3.05 18.33 0.16
N ILE A 76 4.33 18.28 -0.21
CA ILE A 76 5.24 19.44 -0.15
C ILE A 76 4.80 20.55 -1.10
N ASN A 77 4.34 20.20 -2.31
CA ASN A 77 3.89 21.21 -3.29
C ASN A 77 2.68 22.00 -2.81
N ARG A 78 1.87 21.46 -1.88
CA ARG A 78 0.74 22.15 -1.28
C ARG A 78 1.10 22.91 0.01
N GLY A 79 2.36 22.85 0.45
CA GLY A 79 2.84 23.59 1.61
C GLY A 79 2.69 22.85 2.94
N TYR A 80 2.58 21.51 2.90
CA TYR A 80 2.55 20.65 4.09
C TYR A 80 3.86 19.87 4.23
N THR A 81 4.11 19.32 5.41
CA THR A 81 5.32 18.50 5.67
C THR A 81 4.94 17.04 5.95
N PRO A 82 5.38 16.06 5.14
CA PRO A 82 5.13 14.65 5.41
C PRO A 82 6.00 14.15 6.58
N VAL A 83 5.41 13.38 7.50
CA VAL A 83 6.10 12.72 8.61
C VAL A 83 5.69 11.25 8.67
N TYR A 84 6.65 10.35 8.64
CA TYR A 84 6.42 8.91 8.70
C TYR A 84 6.73 8.37 10.09
N LEU A 85 5.80 7.61 10.67
CA LEU A 85 6.02 6.94 11.95
C LEU A 85 7.07 5.82 11.78
N PRO A 86 7.85 5.53 12.84
CA PRO A 86 8.76 4.40 12.83
C PRO A 86 8.00 3.07 12.64
N PRO A 87 8.63 2.05 12.02
CA PRO A 87 8.00 0.76 11.83
C PRO A 87 7.61 0.13 13.18
N TYR A 88 6.39 -0.41 13.27
CA TYR A 88 5.90 -1.16 14.42
C TYR A 88 5.87 -0.39 15.75
N SER A 89 5.44 0.87 15.71
CA SER A 89 5.11 1.66 16.90
C SER A 89 3.59 1.89 17.06
N PRO A 90 2.79 0.83 17.29
CA PRO A 90 1.35 0.96 17.55
C PRO A 90 1.06 1.90 18.73
N GLU A 91 1.96 1.97 19.71
CA GLU A 91 1.86 2.86 20.86
C GLU A 91 1.90 4.36 20.51
N LEU A 92 2.45 4.69 19.34
CA LEU A 92 2.57 6.04 18.80
C LEU A 92 1.47 6.40 17.80
N ASN A 93 0.61 5.44 17.44
CA ASN A 93 -0.49 5.67 16.51
C ASN A 93 -1.77 6.03 17.31
N PRO A 94 -2.18 7.32 17.36
CA PRO A 94 -3.27 7.72 18.23
C PRO A 94 -4.61 7.06 17.87
N ILE A 95 -4.77 6.55 16.64
CA ILE A 95 -5.98 5.86 16.17
C ILE A 95 -6.13 4.45 16.74
N GLU A 96 -5.06 3.86 17.30
CA GLU A 96 -5.08 2.50 17.86
C GLU A 96 -5.56 2.47 19.31
N ARG A 97 -5.70 3.64 19.96
CA ARG A 97 -6.29 3.78 21.30
C ARG A 97 -7.76 4.15 21.17
N SER A 98 -8.59 3.14 20.92
CA SER A 98 -10.06 3.20 21.03
C SER A 98 -10.55 2.54 22.30
#